data_AF-A0A5D2IHF3-F1
#
_entry.id   AF-A0A5D2IHF3-F1
#
_cell.length_a   1.000
_cell.length_b   1.000
_cell.length_c   1.000
_cell.angle_alpha   90.00
_cell.angle_beta   90.00
_cell.angle_gamma   90.00
#
_symmetry.space_group_name_H-M   'P 1'
#
loop_
_entity.id
_entity.type
_entity.pdbx_description
1 polymer ?
#
loop_
_entity_poly.entity_id
_entity_poly.type
_entity_poly.pdbx_seq_one_letter_code
_entity_poly.pdbx_strand_id
1 'polypeptide(L)'
;MEETFVPFRGIKNDLKARLLCYKQDWTSGFRAGIRILAPTTYIFFASAIPVISFGEQLERSTDGSLTAVQTLTSTALCGIIHSVVGGQPLLILGVAEPTVLMYTFLFNFAKDRKDLGHKLFLAWTGWVCVWTALLLFLLAILGACSIINRFTRVAGELFGLLIAMLFMQQAIRGIVEEFGIPQRENPQQTALQHSWRFGNGMFALVLSFGLLLTAIRSRKARSWCYGTGWLRGLIADYGVPLMVLVWTAISYIPVNDVPREIPRRLYSPNPWSAGAYSNWTVIKEMVNVPPLYILGAFVPATMIAVLYYFDHSVASQLAQQKEFNLKKLPSYHYDLLLLGFLVILCGLIGIPPSNGVIPQSPMHTKSLATLKHQLLRNKLESTARKCTSKNANLSQLYRSMQEAYNEIQTPLVYQLPSTLGLKHLKESTIRLASSTGCIDAPVDGTIFDVDKEIDELLPVEVKEQRLSNLLQALMVGGRVAAMPLLKKIPTAVLWGYFAFMAFESLPGNQFWERILLLFTAPSRRYKYAFSLGIS
;
A
#
# COMPACT_ATOMS: atom_id res chain seq x y z
N MET A 1 13.80 15.34 -24.40
CA MET A 1 13.80 14.87 -25.79
C MET A 1 12.37 14.53 -26.13
N GLU A 2 11.75 15.33 -26.99
CA GLU A 2 10.42 15.08 -27.54
C GLU A 2 10.51 13.81 -28.41
N GLU A 3 10.05 12.68 -27.86
CA GLU A 3 9.91 11.47 -28.66
C GLU A 3 8.79 11.70 -29.67
N THR A 4 9.12 11.66 -30.95
CA THR A 4 8.18 11.55 -32.07
C THR A 4 7.12 10.50 -31.73
N PHE A 5 5.85 10.93 -31.71
CA PHE A 5 4.70 10.21 -31.22
C PHE A 5 4.35 9.03 -32.14
N VAL A 6 5.02 7.88 -31.94
CA VAL A 6 4.71 6.66 -32.67
C VAL A 6 3.81 5.79 -31.79
N PRO A 7 2.54 5.54 -32.18
CA PRO A 7 1.64 4.69 -31.41
C PRO A 7 2.26 3.30 -31.22
N PHE A 8 2.01 2.69 -30.07
CA PHE A 8 2.55 1.37 -29.64
C PHE A 8 4.05 1.28 -29.34
N ARG A 9 4.87 2.29 -29.66
CA ARG A 9 6.33 2.24 -29.40
C ARG A 9 6.64 2.15 -27.90
N GLY A 10 5.92 2.91 -27.07
CA GLY A 10 6.07 2.91 -25.61
C GLY A 10 5.79 1.52 -25.00
N ILE A 11 4.67 0.89 -25.38
CA ILE A 11 4.30 -0.44 -24.89
C ILE A 11 5.33 -1.49 -25.30
N LYS A 12 5.80 -1.45 -26.56
CA LYS A 12 6.80 -2.42 -27.06
C LYS A 12 8.15 -2.29 -26.34
N ASN A 13 8.57 -1.06 -26.03
CA ASN A 13 9.80 -0.80 -25.29
C ASN A 13 9.69 -1.29 -23.84
N ASP A 14 8.58 -0.98 -23.16
CA ASP A 14 8.31 -1.40 -21.78
C ASP A 14 8.29 -2.93 -21.67
N LEU A 15 7.60 -3.62 -22.59
CA LEU A 15 7.52 -5.07 -22.63
C LEU A 15 8.89 -5.72 -22.87
N LYS A 16 9.67 -5.20 -23.83
CA LYS A 16 11.00 -5.73 -24.15
C LYS A 16 11.98 -5.56 -22.98
N ALA A 17 11.94 -4.41 -22.31
CA ALA A 17 12.77 -4.15 -21.13
C ALA A 17 12.42 -5.10 -19.97
N ARG A 18 11.13 -5.36 -19.74
CA ARG A 18 10.66 -6.20 -18.62
C ARG A 18 10.79 -7.70 -18.88
N LEU A 19 10.60 -8.16 -20.11
CA LEU A 19 10.80 -9.58 -20.46
C LEU A 19 12.22 -10.06 -20.13
N LEU A 20 13.23 -9.21 -20.29
CA LEU A 20 14.62 -9.53 -19.94
C LEU A 20 14.81 -9.74 -18.44
N CYS A 21 14.11 -8.97 -17.60
CA CYS A 21 14.22 -9.04 -16.14
C CYS A 21 13.25 -10.05 -15.50
N TYR A 22 12.26 -10.56 -16.23
CA TYR A 22 11.16 -11.34 -15.67
C TYR A 22 11.62 -12.60 -14.92
N LYS A 23 12.54 -13.40 -15.51
CA LYS A 23 13.08 -14.60 -14.86
C LYS A 23 13.87 -14.27 -13.59
N GLN A 24 14.49 -13.09 -13.54
CA GLN A 24 15.24 -12.62 -12.39
C GLN A 24 14.31 -12.26 -11.22
N ASP A 25 13.14 -11.67 -11.48
CA ASP A 25 12.19 -11.28 -10.44
C ASP A 25 11.74 -12.47 -9.58
N TRP A 26 11.49 -13.62 -10.23
CA TRP A 26 11.06 -14.85 -9.57
C TRP A 26 12.20 -15.51 -8.79
N THR A 27 13.36 -15.72 -9.42
CA THR A 27 14.52 -16.33 -8.77
C THR A 27 15.04 -15.51 -7.59
N SER A 28 14.98 -14.17 -7.72
CA SER A 28 15.28 -13.20 -6.66
C SER A 28 14.34 -13.33 -5.46
N GLY A 29 13.04 -13.50 -5.70
CA GLY A 29 12.02 -13.73 -4.68
C GLY A 29 12.29 -15.00 -3.88
N PHE A 30 12.42 -16.15 -4.56
CA PHE A 30 12.67 -17.43 -3.87
C PHE A 30 13.96 -17.43 -3.04
N ARG A 31 15.03 -16.77 -3.52
CA ARG A 31 16.31 -16.70 -2.80
C ARG A 31 16.25 -15.89 -1.49
N ALA A 32 15.32 -14.95 -1.36
CA ALA A 32 15.16 -14.19 -0.11
C ALA A 32 14.38 -14.94 0.99
N GLY A 33 13.76 -16.08 0.66
CA GLY A 33 13.22 -17.05 1.61
C GLY A 33 12.23 -16.46 2.63
N ILE A 34 12.33 -16.93 3.88
CA ILE A 34 11.42 -16.62 5.00
C ILE A 34 11.36 -15.12 5.33
N ARG A 35 12.41 -14.35 5.01
CA ARG A 35 12.46 -12.93 5.36
C ARG A 35 11.53 -12.05 4.50
N ILE A 36 11.05 -12.54 3.35
CA ILE A 36 9.98 -11.87 2.58
C ILE A 36 8.64 -11.95 3.31
N LEU A 37 8.45 -12.93 4.20
CA LEU A 37 7.19 -13.13 4.91
C LEU A 37 6.81 -11.92 5.78
N ALA A 38 7.80 -11.21 6.32
CA ALA A 38 7.56 -10.02 7.13
C ALA A 38 6.96 -8.85 6.30
N PRO A 39 7.60 -8.38 5.21
CA PRO A 39 6.98 -7.42 4.29
C PRO A 39 5.63 -7.88 3.73
N THR A 40 5.47 -9.15 3.35
CA THR A 40 4.20 -9.63 2.80
C THR A 40 3.08 -9.59 3.83
N THR A 41 3.36 -9.98 5.06
CA THR A 41 2.37 -9.99 6.13
C THR A 41 1.99 -8.55 6.51
N TYR A 42 2.98 -7.66 6.64
CA TYR A 42 2.73 -6.23 6.89
C TYR A 42 1.86 -5.61 5.80
N ILE A 43 2.21 -5.78 4.52
CA ILE A 43 1.44 -5.22 3.40
C ILE A 43 0.08 -5.90 3.25
N PHE A 44 -0.05 -7.18 3.55
CA PHE A 44 -1.33 -7.88 3.61
C PHE A 44 -2.29 -7.21 4.59
N PHE A 45 -1.84 -6.91 5.82
CA PHE A 45 -2.67 -6.19 6.78
C PHE A 45 -2.92 -4.75 6.35
N ALA A 46 -1.90 -4.07 5.83
CA ALA A 46 -2.01 -2.71 5.31
C ALA A 46 -3.00 -2.57 4.14
N SER A 47 -3.20 -3.65 3.38
CA SER A 47 -4.07 -3.65 2.20
C SER A 47 -5.46 -4.19 2.49
N ALA A 48 -5.58 -5.22 3.32
CA ALA A 48 -6.86 -5.87 3.56
C ALA A 48 -7.79 -5.03 4.45
N ILE A 49 -7.27 -4.29 5.43
CA ILE A 49 -8.12 -3.52 6.36
C ILE A 49 -8.82 -2.35 5.66
N PRO A 50 -8.14 -1.51 4.84
CA PRO A 50 -8.82 -0.45 4.08
C PRO A 50 -9.86 -1.02 3.13
N VAL A 51 -9.53 -2.12 2.43
CA VAL A 51 -10.43 -2.77 1.47
C VAL A 51 -11.69 -3.31 2.16
N ILE A 52 -11.57 -3.88 3.35
CA ILE A 52 -12.72 -4.32 4.15
C ILE A 52 -13.65 -3.16 4.46
N SER A 53 -13.10 -2.04 4.91
CA SER A 53 -13.92 -0.88 5.30
C SER A 53 -14.49 -0.13 4.11
N PHE A 54 -13.75 0.04 3.01
CA PHE A 54 -14.31 0.55 1.75
C PHE A 54 -15.39 -0.37 1.20
N GLY A 55 -15.20 -1.68 1.37
CA GLY A 55 -16.22 -2.68 1.07
C GLY A 55 -17.48 -2.52 1.91
N GLU A 56 -17.35 -2.25 3.21
CA GLU A 56 -18.50 -1.96 4.07
C GLU A 56 -19.14 -0.60 3.77
N GLN A 57 -18.35 0.40 3.39
CA GLN A 57 -18.85 1.70 2.95
C GLN A 57 -19.67 1.57 1.65
N LEU A 58 -19.19 0.76 0.69
CA LEU A 58 -19.95 0.37 -0.51
C LEU A 58 -21.22 -0.37 -0.13
N GLU A 59 -21.13 -1.33 0.80
CA GLU A 59 -22.28 -2.11 1.25
C GLU A 59 -23.36 -1.23 1.86
N ARG A 60 -23.01 -0.24 2.68
CA ARG A 60 -23.95 0.74 3.24
C ARG A 60 -24.52 1.68 2.17
N SER A 61 -23.69 2.15 1.24
CA SER A 61 -24.07 3.16 0.25
C SER A 61 -24.88 2.60 -0.93
N THR A 62 -24.81 1.28 -1.19
CA THR A 62 -25.43 0.63 -2.37
C THR A 62 -26.60 -0.29 -2.03
N ASP A 63 -27.27 -0.06 -0.90
CA ASP A 63 -28.41 -0.89 -0.43
C ASP A 63 -28.11 -2.41 -0.37
N GLY A 64 -26.82 -2.78 -0.22
CA GLY A 64 -26.37 -4.18 -0.14
C GLY A 64 -26.08 -4.82 -1.49
N SER A 65 -26.15 -4.06 -2.59
CA SER A 65 -25.84 -4.54 -3.94
C SER A 65 -24.36 -4.93 -4.09
N LEU A 66 -23.47 -4.11 -3.53
CA LEU A 66 -22.03 -4.35 -3.51
C LEU A 66 -21.58 -4.62 -2.07
N THR A 67 -20.91 -5.74 -1.86
CA THR A 67 -20.50 -6.21 -0.53
C THR A 67 -19.00 -6.08 -0.31
N ALA A 68 -18.57 -6.13 0.96
CA ALA A 68 -17.14 -6.17 1.28
C ALA A 68 -16.41 -7.37 0.64
N VAL A 69 -17.13 -8.47 0.41
CA VAL A 69 -16.61 -9.67 -0.25
C VAL A 69 -16.20 -9.37 -1.69
N GLN A 70 -17.07 -8.75 -2.49
CA GLN A 70 -16.77 -8.43 -3.90
C GLN A 70 -15.57 -7.49 -4.04
N THR A 71 -15.44 -6.56 -3.09
CA THR A 71 -14.29 -5.65 -3.02
C THR A 71 -13.00 -6.42 -2.73
N LEU A 72 -13.01 -7.32 -1.74
CA LEU A 72 -11.86 -8.19 -1.44
C LEU A 72 -11.51 -9.12 -2.61
N THR A 73 -12.51 -9.75 -3.23
CA THR A 73 -12.31 -10.61 -4.41
C THR A 73 -11.69 -9.83 -5.57
N SER A 74 -12.14 -8.59 -5.81
CA SER A 74 -11.53 -7.72 -6.83
C SER A 74 -10.06 -7.45 -6.54
N THR A 75 -9.72 -7.06 -5.32
CA THR A 75 -8.32 -6.80 -4.95
C THR A 75 -7.43 -8.03 -5.06
N ALA A 76 -7.94 -9.21 -4.65
CA ALA A 76 -7.22 -10.46 -4.78
C ALA A 76 -7.00 -10.86 -6.25
N LEU A 77 -8.05 -10.81 -7.07
CA LEU A 77 -7.99 -11.19 -8.49
C LEU A 77 -7.08 -10.24 -9.28
N CYS A 78 -7.26 -8.93 -9.13
CA CYS A 78 -6.42 -7.93 -9.79
C CYS A 78 -4.97 -8.01 -9.31
N GLY A 79 -4.75 -8.23 -8.01
CA GLY A 79 -3.42 -8.38 -7.43
C GLY A 79 -2.68 -9.61 -7.96
N ILE A 80 -3.36 -10.76 -8.06
CA ILE A 80 -2.78 -11.99 -8.62
C ILE A 80 -2.40 -11.77 -10.09
N ILE A 81 -3.33 -11.29 -10.91
CA ILE A 81 -3.08 -11.09 -12.35
C ILE A 81 -1.96 -10.07 -12.55
N HIS A 82 -1.96 -8.96 -11.83
CA HIS A 82 -0.92 -7.95 -11.96
C HIS A 82 0.44 -8.42 -11.42
N SER A 83 0.50 -9.24 -10.38
CA SER A 83 1.77 -9.80 -9.89
C SER A 83 2.45 -10.70 -10.94
N VAL A 84 1.65 -11.44 -11.72
CA VAL A 84 2.13 -12.34 -12.78
C VAL A 84 2.41 -11.57 -14.07
N VAL A 85 1.47 -10.76 -14.53
CA VAL A 85 1.48 -10.17 -15.88
C VAL A 85 2.02 -8.74 -15.89
N GLY A 86 1.95 -8.02 -14.76
CA GLY A 86 2.28 -6.59 -14.66
C GLY A 86 3.75 -6.26 -14.93
N GLY A 87 3.99 -5.06 -15.44
CA GLY A 87 5.30 -4.50 -15.71
C GLY A 87 6.00 -4.06 -14.42
N GLN A 88 5.31 -3.36 -13.52
CA GLN A 88 5.86 -2.92 -12.24
C GLN A 88 5.46 -3.82 -11.06
N PRO A 89 6.35 -4.70 -10.57
CA PRO A 89 6.04 -5.65 -9.51
C PRO A 89 6.00 -5.04 -8.10
N LEU A 90 6.29 -3.74 -7.93
CA LEU A 90 6.20 -3.05 -6.64
C LEU A 90 4.81 -2.46 -6.37
N LEU A 91 4.00 -2.33 -7.42
CA LEU A 91 2.70 -1.68 -7.35
C LEU A 91 1.68 -2.60 -6.68
N ILE A 92 0.98 -2.08 -5.67
CA ILE A 92 -0.12 -2.79 -5.02
C ILE A 92 -1.43 -2.30 -5.63
N LEU A 93 -2.22 -3.24 -6.15
CA LEU A 93 -3.59 -2.94 -6.58
C LEU A 93 -4.56 -3.17 -5.43
N GLY A 94 -5.50 -2.23 -5.30
CA GLY A 94 -6.58 -2.28 -4.35
C GLY A 94 -7.71 -1.36 -4.77
N VAL A 95 -8.82 -1.41 -4.03
CA VAL A 95 -9.92 -0.46 -4.21
C VAL A 95 -9.57 0.79 -3.40
N ALA A 96 -9.47 1.92 -4.09
CA ALA A 96 -9.30 3.23 -3.48
C ALA A 96 -10.66 3.90 -3.17
N GLU A 97 -10.66 4.84 -2.22
CA GLU A 97 -11.83 5.62 -1.85
C GLU A 97 -12.50 6.36 -3.04
N PRO A 98 -11.76 6.96 -3.98
CA PRO A 98 -12.39 7.58 -5.16
C PRO A 98 -13.25 6.60 -5.97
N THR A 99 -12.86 5.33 -6.08
CA THR A 99 -13.69 4.28 -6.71
C THR A 99 -15.00 4.09 -5.94
N VAL A 100 -14.95 4.06 -4.61
CA VAL A 100 -16.13 3.90 -3.74
C VAL A 100 -17.11 5.06 -3.93
N LEU A 101 -16.60 6.29 -3.95
CA LEU A 101 -17.41 7.49 -4.17
C LEU A 101 -18.05 7.47 -5.57
N MET A 102 -17.29 7.07 -6.59
CA MET A 102 -17.80 6.94 -7.94
C MET A 102 -18.93 5.91 -8.03
N TYR A 103 -18.74 4.74 -7.42
CA TYR A 103 -19.78 3.70 -7.39
C TYR A 103 -21.02 4.13 -6.61
N THR A 104 -20.85 4.91 -5.55
CA THR A 104 -21.97 5.48 -4.79
C THR A 104 -22.75 6.49 -5.64
N PHE A 105 -22.06 7.33 -6.40
CA PHE A 105 -22.71 8.25 -7.34
C PHE A 105 -23.46 7.51 -8.45
N LEU A 106 -22.84 6.48 -9.04
CA LEU A 106 -23.48 5.61 -10.03
C LEU A 106 -24.73 4.94 -9.45
N PHE A 107 -24.67 4.46 -8.22
CA PHE A 107 -25.81 3.83 -7.56
C PHE A 107 -26.97 4.80 -7.34
N ASN A 108 -26.69 5.99 -6.80
CA ASN A 108 -27.70 7.03 -6.61
C ASN A 108 -28.34 7.44 -7.95
N PHE A 109 -27.51 7.60 -8.99
CA PHE A 109 -27.99 7.90 -10.34
C PHE A 109 -28.91 6.81 -10.91
N ALA A 110 -28.58 5.53 -10.68
CA ALA A 110 -29.37 4.39 -11.15
C ALA A 110 -30.67 4.22 -10.36
N LYS A 111 -30.65 4.44 -9.04
CA LYS A 111 -31.80 4.28 -8.13
C LYS A 111 -32.94 5.25 -8.44
N ASP A 112 -32.62 6.47 -8.84
CA ASP A 112 -33.62 7.52 -9.13
C ASP A 112 -34.32 7.35 -10.50
N ARG A 113 -33.89 6.37 -11.31
CA ARG A 113 -34.40 6.14 -12.67
C ARG A 113 -35.26 4.88 -12.74
N LYS A 114 -36.48 5.04 -13.29
CA LYS A 114 -37.47 3.95 -13.44
C LYS A 114 -36.98 2.82 -14.37
N ASP A 115 -36.09 3.13 -15.31
CA ASP A 115 -35.65 2.19 -16.36
C ASP A 115 -34.43 1.34 -15.96
N LEU A 116 -33.61 1.80 -15.01
CA LEU A 116 -32.41 1.09 -14.55
C LEU A 116 -32.67 0.29 -13.27
N GLY A 117 -33.44 0.85 -12.33
CA GLY A 117 -33.80 0.18 -11.08
C GLY A 117 -32.62 -0.37 -10.26
N HIS A 118 -32.93 -1.05 -9.16
CA HIS A 118 -31.91 -1.65 -8.28
C HIS A 118 -31.26 -2.91 -8.88
N LYS A 119 -31.94 -3.60 -9.81
CA LYS A 119 -31.48 -4.89 -10.37
C LYS A 119 -30.50 -4.72 -11.53
N LEU A 120 -30.66 -3.71 -12.40
CA LEU A 120 -29.77 -3.52 -13.56
C LEU A 120 -28.58 -2.60 -13.26
N PHE A 121 -28.43 -2.10 -12.03
CA PHE A 121 -27.28 -1.29 -11.62
C PHE A 121 -25.96 -2.00 -11.91
N LEU A 122 -25.82 -3.28 -11.54
CA LEU A 122 -24.60 -4.05 -11.78
C LEU A 122 -24.30 -4.17 -13.29
N ALA A 123 -25.33 -4.47 -14.10
CA ALA A 123 -25.21 -4.53 -15.56
C ALA A 123 -24.80 -3.19 -16.19
N TRP A 124 -25.35 -2.08 -15.72
CA TRP A 124 -24.98 -0.75 -16.18
C TRP A 124 -23.53 -0.39 -15.81
N THR A 125 -23.09 -0.71 -14.58
CA THR A 125 -21.67 -0.53 -14.20
C THR A 125 -20.72 -1.34 -15.06
N GLY A 126 -21.14 -2.52 -15.55
CA GLY A 126 -20.40 -3.29 -16.55
C GLY A 126 -20.14 -2.50 -17.84
N TRP A 127 -21.14 -1.81 -18.38
CA TRP A 127 -20.99 -0.95 -19.56
C TRP A 127 -20.10 0.27 -19.31
N VAL A 128 -20.21 0.89 -18.12
CA VAL A 128 -19.30 1.96 -17.69
C VAL A 128 -17.85 1.44 -17.70
N CYS A 129 -17.59 0.23 -17.19
CA CYS A 129 -16.27 -0.39 -17.21
C CYS A 129 -15.76 -0.67 -18.63
N VAL A 130 -16.62 -1.11 -19.55
CA VAL A 130 -16.24 -1.33 -20.97
C VAL A 130 -15.77 -0.04 -21.62
N TRP A 131 -16.52 1.06 -21.47
CA TRP A 131 -16.10 2.37 -21.98
C TRP A 131 -14.84 2.89 -21.31
N THR A 132 -14.73 2.71 -19.98
CA THR A 132 -13.55 3.11 -19.21
C THR A 132 -12.30 2.40 -19.74
N ALA A 133 -12.39 1.09 -19.98
CA ALA A 133 -11.27 0.32 -20.51
C ALA A 133 -10.89 0.70 -21.94
N LEU A 134 -11.88 0.99 -22.80
CA LEU A 134 -11.62 1.49 -24.15
C LEU A 134 -10.83 2.81 -24.10
N LEU A 135 -11.22 3.73 -23.21
CA LEU A 135 -10.49 4.99 -22.99
C LEU A 135 -9.08 4.75 -22.42
N LEU A 136 -8.92 3.83 -21.47
CA LEU A 136 -7.59 3.47 -20.93
C LEU A 136 -6.68 2.86 -22.00
N PHE A 137 -7.21 2.00 -22.89
CA PHE A 137 -6.46 1.47 -24.03
C PHE A 137 -6.04 2.59 -24.98
N LEU A 138 -6.95 3.53 -25.28
CA LEU A 138 -6.64 4.68 -26.11
C LEU A 138 -5.53 5.53 -25.48
N LEU A 139 -5.61 5.84 -24.18
CA LEU A 139 -4.59 6.59 -23.45
C LEU A 139 -3.23 5.87 -23.42
N ALA A 140 -3.23 4.53 -23.28
CA ALA A 140 -2.01 3.73 -23.31
C ALA A 140 -1.34 3.73 -24.70
N ILE A 141 -2.13 3.64 -25.78
CA ILE A 141 -1.63 3.65 -27.17
C ILE A 141 -1.10 5.04 -27.55
N LEU A 142 -1.82 6.09 -27.14
CA LEU A 142 -1.44 7.48 -27.33
C LEU A 142 -0.30 7.93 -26.40
N GLY A 143 0.34 7.06 -25.62
CA GLY A 143 1.51 7.49 -24.84
C GLY A 143 1.22 8.61 -23.83
N ALA A 144 -0.02 8.68 -23.32
CA ALA A 144 -0.44 9.71 -22.35
C ALA A 144 0.46 9.72 -21.11
N CYS A 145 1.06 8.57 -20.77
CA CYS A 145 2.04 8.43 -19.70
C CYS A 145 3.27 9.36 -19.85
N SER A 146 3.53 9.98 -21.00
CA SER A 146 4.55 11.04 -21.12
C SER A 146 4.25 12.27 -20.25
N ILE A 147 2.97 12.59 -20.02
CA ILE A 147 2.52 13.69 -19.15
C ILE A 147 2.89 13.45 -17.68
N ILE A 148 3.07 12.19 -17.29
CA ILE A 148 3.39 11.83 -15.92
C ILE A 148 4.72 12.42 -15.47
N ASN A 149 5.68 12.56 -16.38
CA ASN A 149 7.00 13.11 -16.06
C ASN A 149 6.95 14.60 -15.71
N ARG A 150 5.82 15.27 -15.97
CA ARG A 150 5.55 16.65 -15.55
C ARG A 150 5.01 16.73 -14.11
N PHE A 151 4.62 15.60 -13.52
CA PHE A 151 4.18 15.53 -12.14
C PHE A 151 5.37 15.80 -11.21
N THR A 152 5.36 16.97 -10.57
CA THR A 152 6.46 17.40 -9.70
C THR A 152 6.32 16.81 -8.30
N ARG A 153 7.43 16.83 -7.54
CA ARG A 153 7.44 16.46 -6.11
C ARG A 153 6.35 17.18 -5.30
N VAL A 154 6.13 18.46 -5.61
CA VAL A 154 5.10 19.30 -4.96
C VAL A 154 3.72 18.68 -5.14
N ALA A 155 3.36 18.27 -6.35
CA ALA A 155 2.06 17.64 -6.60
C ALA A 155 1.94 16.35 -5.77
N GLY A 156 2.96 15.47 -5.79
CA GLY A 156 2.95 14.23 -5.02
C GLY A 156 2.75 14.43 -3.51
N GLU A 157 3.39 15.45 -2.93
CA GLU A 157 3.25 15.80 -1.51
C GLU A 157 1.87 16.36 -1.17
N LEU A 158 1.28 17.20 -2.04
CA LEU A 158 -0.10 17.67 -1.85
C LEU A 158 -1.11 16.52 -1.94
N PHE A 159 -0.94 15.61 -2.90
CA PHE A 159 -1.79 14.43 -3.02
C PHE A 159 -1.69 13.51 -1.80
N GLY A 160 -0.48 13.27 -1.29
CA GLY A 160 -0.27 12.52 -0.05
C GLY A 160 -0.99 13.14 1.14
N LEU A 161 -0.94 14.48 1.28
CA LEU A 161 -1.66 15.18 2.34
C LEU A 161 -3.18 15.10 2.17
N LEU A 162 -3.69 15.22 0.94
CA LEU A 162 -5.12 15.10 0.65
C LEU A 162 -5.66 13.72 1.07
N ILE A 163 -4.96 12.64 0.72
CA ILE A 163 -5.35 11.28 1.14
C ILE A 163 -5.32 11.13 2.66
N ALA A 164 -4.30 11.68 3.33
CA ALA A 164 -4.23 11.66 4.80
C ALA A 164 -5.45 12.37 5.44
N MET A 165 -5.83 13.53 4.89
CA MET A 165 -6.98 14.30 5.34
C MET A 165 -8.30 13.53 5.10
N LEU A 166 -8.47 12.92 3.93
CA LEU A 166 -9.65 12.11 3.61
C LEU A 166 -9.77 10.89 4.54
N PHE A 167 -8.68 10.17 4.79
CA PHE A 167 -8.70 9.05 5.75
C PHE A 167 -9.04 9.49 7.17
N MET A 168 -8.57 10.65 7.61
CA MET A 168 -8.94 11.20 8.91
C MET A 168 -10.42 11.61 8.95
N GLN A 169 -10.93 12.22 7.88
CA GLN A 169 -12.35 12.57 7.75
C GLN A 169 -13.24 11.32 7.79
N GLN A 170 -12.85 10.24 7.08
CA GLN A 170 -13.60 8.98 7.11
C GLN A 170 -13.54 8.30 8.47
N ALA A 171 -12.40 8.36 9.17
CA ALA A 171 -12.30 7.85 10.54
C ALA A 171 -13.26 8.58 11.49
N ILE A 172 -13.34 9.92 11.40
CA ILE A 172 -14.25 10.73 12.21
C ILE A 172 -15.70 10.43 11.84
N ARG A 173 -16.04 10.42 10.54
CA ARG A 173 -17.39 10.12 10.05
C ARG A 173 -17.85 8.74 10.51
N GLY A 174 -16.99 7.72 10.38
CA GLY A 174 -17.29 6.36 10.82
C GLY A 174 -17.57 6.26 12.31
N ILE A 175 -16.80 6.96 13.15
CA ILE A 175 -17.05 7.04 14.59
C ILE A 175 -18.39 7.74 14.89
N VAL A 176 -18.70 8.85 14.21
CA VAL A 176 -19.96 9.58 14.39
C VAL A 176 -21.17 8.71 14.00
N GLU A 177 -21.05 7.92 12.93
CA GLU A 177 -22.09 6.97 12.50
C GLU A 177 -22.36 5.85 13.52
N GLU A 178 -21.38 5.49 14.37
CA GLU A 178 -21.59 4.54 15.48
C GLU A 178 -22.53 5.08 16.57
N PHE A 179 -22.64 6.41 16.71
CA PHE A 179 -23.63 7.06 17.58
C PHE A 179 -25.02 7.18 16.93
N GLY A 180 -25.09 7.09 15.59
CA GLY A 180 -26.32 7.23 14.80
C GLY A 180 -27.11 5.94 14.66
N ILE A 181 -28.32 6.03 14.10
CA ILE A 181 -29.18 4.88 13.76
C ILE A 181 -28.81 4.38 12.36
N PRO A 182 -28.44 3.11 12.16
CA PRO A 182 -28.22 2.56 10.83
C PRO A 182 -29.56 2.49 10.07
N GLN A 183 -29.56 2.98 8.82
CA GLN A 183 -30.76 3.11 7.98
C GLN A 183 -31.41 1.78 7.58
N ARG A 184 -30.76 0.62 7.86
CA ARG A 184 -31.24 -0.72 7.50
C ARG A 184 -31.79 -1.56 8.66
N GLU A 185 -31.53 -1.18 9.91
CA GLU A 185 -31.97 -1.98 11.06
C GLU A 185 -33.35 -1.53 11.52
N ASN A 186 -34.18 -2.50 11.93
CA ASN A 186 -35.51 -2.22 12.41
C ASN A 186 -35.43 -1.29 13.63
N PRO A 187 -36.12 -0.14 13.63
CA PRO A 187 -36.05 0.85 14.71
C PRO A 187 -36.56 0.33 16.07
N GLN A 188 -37.09 -0.90 16.12
CA GLN A 188 -37.62 -1.56 17.32
C GLN A 188 -36.65 -2.56 17.99
N GLN A 189 -35.42 -2.74 17.52
CA GLN A 189 -34.43 -3.57 18.24
C GLN A 189 -34.05 -2.92 19.59
N THR A 190 -33.96 -3.72 20.65
CA THR A 190 -33.58 -3.27 22.00
C THR A 190 -32.15 -2.68 22.04
N ALA A 191 -31.28 -3.09 21.12
CA ALA A 191 -29.95 -2.50 20.91
C ALA A 191 -29.99 -1.03 20.45
N LEU A 192 -31.12 -0.58 19.89
CA LEU A 192 -31.34 0.79 19.43
C LEU A 192 -32.05 1.67 20.47
N GLN A 193 -32.16 1.30 21.75
CA GLN A 193 -32.60 2.27 22.75
C GLN A 193 -31.53 3.37 22.97
N HIS A 194 -31.95 4.57 23.38
CA HIS A 194 -31.06 5.73 23.54
C HIS A 194 -29.83 5.44 24.43
N SER A 195 -30.02 4.69 25.53
CA SER A 195 -28.94 4.28 26.45
C SER A 195 -27.91 3.36 25.80
N TRP A 196 -28.36 2.39 25.00
CA TRP A 196 -27.49 1.42 24.31
C TRP A 196 -26.78 2.03 23.09
N ARG A 197 -27.42 2.98 22.39
CA ARG A 197 -26.77 3.77 21.32
C ARG A 197 -25.61 4.61 21.86
N PHE A 198 -25.84 5.32 22.96
CA PHE A 198 -24.79 6.09 23.62
C PHE A 198 -23.66 5.19 24.12
N GLY A 199 -24.01 4.04 24.72
CA GLY A 199 -23.06 3.01 25.13
C GLY A 199 -22.21 2.47 23.97
N ASN A 200 -22.83 2.14 22.82
CA ASN A 200 -22.11 1.69 21.62
C ASN A 200 -21.13 2.76 21.11
N GLY A 201 -21.57 4.02 21.00
CA GLY A 201 -20.72 5.10 20.54
C GLY A 201 -19.53 5.37 21.49
N MET A 202 -19.77 5.38 22.81
CA MET A 202 -18.70 5.53 23.79
C MET A 202 -17.71 4.35 23.75
N PHE A 203 -18.22 3.13 23.60
CA PHE A 203 -17.38 1.95 23.45
C PHE A 203 -16.57 2.00 22.14
N ALA A 204 -17.17 2.47 21.05
CA ALA A 204 -16.50 2.67 19.78
C ALA A 204 -15.36 3.70 19.87
N LEU A 205 -15.57 4.80 20.60
CA LEU A 205 -14.52 5.79 20.88
C LEU A 205 -13.34 5.16 21.63
N VAL A 206 -13.60 4.37 22.68
CA VAL A 206 -12.55 3.71 23.46
C VAL A 206 -11.77 2.73 22.60
N LEU A 207 -12.45 1.88 21.82
CA LEU A 207 -11.79 0.91 20.93
C LEU A 207 -10.96 1.61 19.85
N SER A 208 -11.52 2.64 19.22
CA SER A 208 -10.87 3.39 18.14
C SER A 208 -9.64 4.16 18.61
N PHE A 209 -9.79 4.96 19.67
CA PHE A 209 -8.68 5.75 20.23
C PHE A 209 -7.64 4.86 20.92
N GLY A 210 -8.08 3.78 21.57
CA GLY A 210 -7.22 2.76 22.14
C GLY A 210 -6.33 2.10 21.09
N LEU A 211 -6.91 1.68 19.96
CA LEU A 211 -6.15 1.15 18.83
C LEU A 211 -5.16 2.19 18.28
N LEU A 212 -5.60 3.43 18.04
CA LEU A 212 -4.75 4.49 17.53
C LEU A 212 -3.50 4.71 18.40
N LEU A 213 -3.69 4.88 19.71
CA LEU A 213 -2.59 5.15 20.63
C LEU A 213 -1.62 3.96 20.73
N THR A 214 -2.15 2.75 20.84
CA THR A 214 -1.34 1.53 20.95
C THR A 214 -0.61 1.20 19.64
N ALA A 215 -1.22 1.43 18.49
CA ALA A 215 -0.57 1.27 17.18
C ALA A 215 0.58 2.28 16.97
N ILE A 216 0.39 3.55 17.35
CA ILE A 216 1.48 4.56 17.31
C ILE A 216 2.62 4.15 18.25
N ARG A 217 2.30 3.67 19.47
CA ARG A 217 3.31 3.16 20.40
C ARG A 217 4.06 1.95 19.84
N SER A 218 3.36 1.02 19.20
CA SER A 218 3.96 -0.16 18.58
C SER A 218 4.92 0.22 17.45
N ARG A 219 4.61 1.24 16.65
CA ARG A 219 5.53 1.73 15.62
C ARG A 219 6.78 2.39 16.20
N LYS A 220 6.64 3.12 17.31
CA LYS A 220 7.75 3.67 18.09
C LYS A 220 8.51 2.62 18.92
N ALA A 221 8.08 1.36 18.89
CA ALA A 221 8.77 0.30 19.63
C ALA A 221 10.22 0.17 19.18
N ARG A 222 10.57 0.39 17.90
CA ARG A 222 11.97 0.34 17.42
C ARG A 222 12.93 1.29 18.15
N SER A 223 12.44 2.36 18.75
CA SER A 223 13.25 3.32 19.50
C SER A 223 13.08 3.19 21.01
N TRP A 224 12.37 2.16 21.50
CA TRP A 224 12.28 1.92 22.93
C TRP A 224 13.63 1.48 23.49
N CYS A 225 13.98 2.07 24.64
CA CYS A 225 15.14 1.70 25.46
C CYS A 225 14.92 0.38 26.20
N TYR A 226 13.65 -0.01 26.38
CA TYR A 226 13.26 -1.23 27.08
C TYR A 226 12.93 -2.34 26.08
N GLY A 227 13.44 -3.54 26.33
CA GLY A 227 13.20 -4.74 25.54
C GLY A 227 14.41 -5.22 24.73
N THR A 228 14.40 -6.51 24.38
CA THR A 228 15.46 -7.10 23.54
C THR A 228 15.29 -6.64 22.08
N GLY A 229 16.41 -6.49 21.37
CA GLY A 229 16.39 -6.03 19.97
C GLY A 229 15.51 -6.87 19.04
N TRP A 230 15.45 -8.19 19.27
CA TRP A 230 14.61 -9.11 18.51
C TRP A 230 13.11 -8.90 18.76
N LEU A 231 12.68 -8.84 20.02
CA LEU A 231 11.28 -8.61 20.39
C LEU A 231 10.80 -7.24 19.91
N ARG A 232 11.67 -6.23 20.01
CA ARG A 232 11.43 -4.86 19.56
C ARG A 232 11.19 -4.78 18.05
N GLY A 233 11.96 -5.53 17.27
CA GLY A 233 11.76 -5.67 15.83
C GLY A 233 10.41 -6.30 15.49
N LEU A 234 10.07 -7.41 16.15
CA LEU A 234 8.79 -8.09 15.93
C LEU A 234 7.58 -7.22 16.29
N ILE A 235 7.60 -6.52 17.42
CA ILE A 235 6.52 -5.62 17.85
C ILE A 235 6.40 -4.42 16.90
N ALA A 236 7.50 -3.93 16.35
CA ALA A 236 7.44 -2.85 15.37
C ALA A 236 6.85 -3.30 14.03
N ASP A 237 7.22 -4.49 13.56
CA ASP A 237 6.84 -4.98 12.23
C ASP A 237 5.40 -5.55 12.23
N TYR A 238 5.00 -6.26 13.29
CA TYR A 238 3.68 -6.87 13.46
C TYR A 238 2.77 -6.11 14.42
N GLY A 239 3.17 -4.90 14.81
CA GLY A 239 2.48 -4.11 15.81
C GLY A 239 1.03 -3.81 15.49
N VAL A 240 0.79 -3.28 14.30
CA VAL A 240 -0.55 -2.88 13.86
C VAL A 240 -1.52 -4.07 13.81
N PRO A 241 -1.21 -5.21 13.16
CA PRO A 241 -2.11 -6.36 13.20
C PRO A 241 -2.28 -6.97 14.58
N LEU A 242 -1.22 -7.01 15.39
CA LEU A 242 -1.32 -7.47 16.78
C LEU A 242 -2.30 -6.60 17.57
N MET A 243 -2.24 -5.27 17.42
CA MET A 243 -3.16 -4.37 18.10
C MET A 243 -4.60 -4.54 17.62
N VAL A 244 -4.83 -4.79 16.32
CA VAL A 244 -6.18 -5.13 15.82
C VAL A 244 -6.72 -6.38 16.52
N LEU A 245 -5.91 -7.44 16.67
CA LEU A 245 -6.32 -8.66 17.37
C LEU A 245 -6.58 -8.41 18.86
N VAL A 246 -5.70 -7.66 19.53
CA VAL A 246 -5.84 -7.33 20.96
C VAL A 246 -7.11 -6.51 21.22
N TRP A 247 -7.36 -5.46 20.44
CA TRP A 247 -8.56 -4.64 20.61
C TRP A 247 -9.84 -5.35 20.17
N THR A 248 -9.74 -6.25 19.19
CA THR A 248 -10.84 -7.18 18.88
C THR A 248 -11.12 -8.10 20.06
N ALA A 249 -10.10 -8.67 20.71
CA ALA A 249 -10.28 -9.51 21.90
C ALA A 249 -10.85 -8.72 23.10
N ILE A 250 -10.37 -7.51 23.34
CA ILE A 250 -10.92 -6.60 24.38
C ILE A 250 -12.40 -6.32 24.14
N SER A 251 -12.82 -6.23 22.87
CA SER A 251 -14.22 -6.03 22.52
C SER A 251 -15.15 -7.18 22.95
N TYR A 252 -14.61 -8.37 23.24
CA TYR A 252 -15.35 -9.54 23.72
C TYR A 252 -15.42 -9.64 25.26
N ILE A 253 -14.70 -8.80 26.01
CA ILE A 253 -14.72 -8.83 27.48
C ILE A 253 -16.11 -8.49 28.07
N PRO A 254 -16.85 -7.46 27.59
CA PRO A 254 -18.14 -7.08 28.17
C PRO A 254 -19.36 -7.91 27.69
N VAL A 255 -19.15 -9.10 27.11
CA VAL A 255 -20.21 -9.91 26.43
C VAL A 255 -21.36 -10.35 27.36
N ASN A 256 -21.16 -10.37 28.68
CA ASN A 256 -22.19 -10.81 29.63
C ASN A 256 -23.21 -9.72 29.98
N ASP A 257 -22.85 -8.44 29.85
CA ASP A 257 -23.68 -7.30 30.30
C ASP A 257 -24.30 -6.50 29.16
N VAL A 258 -24.03 -6.87 27.91
CA VAL A 258 -24.36 -6.06 26.72
C VAL A 258 -25.12 -6.90 25.68
N PRO A 259 -26.17 -6.36 25.01
CA PRO A 259 -26.80 -7.00 23.87
C PRO A 259 -25.79 -7.46 22.82
N ARG A 260 -26.01 -8.64 22.23
CA ARG A 260 -25.07 -9.32 21.29
C ARG A 260 -24.67 -8.51 20.05
N GLU A 261 -25.35 -7.40 19.77
CA GLU A 261 -25.13 -6.50 18.63
C GLU A 261 -24.17 -5.33 18.93
N ILE A 262 -23.69 -5.19 20.17
CA ILE A 262 -22.76 -4.12 20.60
C ILE A 262 -21.41 -4.78 20.97
N PRO A 263 -20.26 -4.32 20.43
CA PRO A 263 -20.10 -3.28 19.41
C PRO A 263 -20.61 -3.76 18.05
N ARG A 264 -21.00 -2.81 17.19
CA ARG A 264 -21.31 -3.13 15.80
C ARG A 264 -20.15 -3.86 15.15
N ARG A 265 -20.48 -4.92 14.42
CA ARG A 265 -19.52 -5.79 13.75
C ARG A 265 -19.74 -5.76 12.26
N LEU A 266 -18.71 -6.18 11.54
CA LEU A 266 -18.78 -6.31 10.09
C LEU A 266 -19.93 -7.25 9.69
N TYR A 267 -21.03 -6.69 9.18
CA TYR A 267 -22.08 -7.50 8.56
C TYR A 267 -21.68 -7.74 7.12
N SER A 268 -21.64 -9.00 6.72
CA SER A 268 -21.49 -9.37 5.32
C SER A 268 -22.25 -10.67 5.09
N PRO A 269 -22.98 -10.81 3.98
CA PRO A 269 -23.54 -12.11 3.62
C PRO A 269 -22.38 -13.11 3.40
N ASN A 270 -22.60 -14.37 3.77
CA ASN A 270 -21.61 -15.40 3.49
C ASN A 270 -21.36 -15.45 1.96
N PRO A 271 -20.10 -15.45 1.49
CA PRO A 271 -19.78 -15.54 0.06
C PRO A 271 -20.44 -16.73 -0.63
N TRP A 272 -20.69 -17.79 0.14
CA TRP A 272 -21.22 -19.08 -0.30
C TRP A 272 -22.74 -19.21 -0.19
N SER A 273 -23.45 -18.15 0.20
CA SER A 273 -24.91 -18.18 0.31
C SER A 273 -25.57 -18.08 -1.08
N ALA A 274 -26.73 -18.74 -1.26
CA ALA A 274 -27.39 -18.90 -2.57
C ALA A 274 -27.71 -17.56 -3.28
N GLY A 275 -27.86 -16.46 -2.53
CA GLY A 275 -28.06 -15.11 -3.09
C GLY A 275 -26.80 -14.44 -3.64
N ALA A 276 -25.60 -14.86 -3.23
CA ALA A 276 -24.34 -14.26 -3.68
C ALA A 276 -24.00 -14.59 -5.13
N TYR A 277 -24.41 -15.77 -5.63
CA TYR A 277 -24.19 -16.19 -7.02
C TYR A 277 -24.99 -15.38 -8.06
N SER A 278 -26.11 -14.76 -7.65
CA SER A 278 -26.91 -13.90 -8.54
C SER A 278 -26.09 -12.70 -9.02
N ASN A 279 -25.24 -12.14 -8.16
CA ASN A 279 -24.44 -10.95 -8.48
C ASN A 279 -23.23 -11.21 -9.41
N TRP A 280 -22.93 -12.47 -9.74
CA TRP A 280 -21.76 -12.85 -10.55
C TRP A 280 -22.11 -13.10 -12.02
N THR A 281 -23.39 -13.10 -12.38
CA THR A 281 -23.88 -13.37 -13.75
C THR A 281 -24.26 -12.09 -14.50
N VAL A 282 -23.53 -11.00 -14.25
CA VAL A 282 -23.78 -9.67 -14.82
C VAL A 282 -23.74 -9.68 -16.35
N ILE A 283 -22.89 -10.51 -16.97
CA ILE A 283 -22.75 -10.64 -18.43
C ILE A 283 -24.10 -10.90 -19.12
N LYS A 284 -24.97 -11.71 -18.51
CA LYS A 284 -26.27 -12.05 -19.10
C LYS A 284 -27.28 -10.91 -19.00
N GLU A 285 -27.13 -10.04 -17.99
CA GLU A 285 -28.02 -8.91 -17.74
C GLU A 285 -27.58 -7.64 -18.48
N MET A 286 -26.33 -7.56 -18.94
CA MET A 286 -25.82 -6.42 -19.73
C MET A 286 -26.63 -6.15 -21.01
N VAL A 287 -27.17 -7.20 -21.63
CA VAL A 287 -27.97 -7.10 -22.86
C VAL A 287 -29.33 -6.43 -22.61
N ASN A 288 -29.83 -6.45 -21.37
CA ASN A 288 -31.14 -5.91 -21.01
C ASN A 288 -31.13 -4.41 -20.69
N VAL A 289 -29.95 -3.76 -20.69
CA VAL A 289 -29.82 -2.32 -20.41
C VAL A 289 -30.28 -1.50 -21.62
N PRO A 290 -31.12 -0.47 -21.46
CA PRO A 290 -31.58 0.31 -22.60
C PRO A 290 -30.42 1.02 -23.31
N PRO A 291 -30.38 1.04 -24.66
CA PRO A 291 -29.25 1.58 -25.42
C PRO A 291 -28.87 3.04 -25.09
N LEU A 292 -29.86 3.85 -24.70
CA LEU A 292 -29.64 5.23 -24.29
C LEU A 292 -28.70 5.34 -23.07
N TYR A 293 -28.86 4.44 -22.09
CA TYR A 293 -28.01 4.41 -20.90
C TYR A 293 -26.64 3.79 -21.17
N ILE A 294 -26.53 2.95 -22.20
CA ILE A 294 -25.23 2.42 -22.67
C ILE A 294 -24.39 3.56 -23.27
N LEU A 295 -24.99 4.44 -24.08
CA LEU A 295 -24.30 5.63 -24.58
C LEU A 295 -24.05 6.66 -23.46
N GLY A 296 -25.03 6.86 -22.57
CA GLY A 296 -24.91 7.74 -21.41
C GLY A 296 -23.80 7.32 -20.43
N ALA A 297 -23.45 6.03 -20.37
CA ALA A 297 -22.35 5.50 -19.56
C ALA A 297 -20.97 6.05 -19.96
N PHE A 298 -20.83 6.66 -21.14
CA PHE A 298 -19.58 7.26 -21.59
C PHE A 298 -19.11 8.43 -20.70
N VAL A 299 -20.04 9.21 -20.16
CA VAL A 299 -19.72 10.37 -19.29
C VAL A 299 -19.06 9.92 -17.98
N PRO A 300 -19.68 9.05 -17.15
CA PRO A 300 -19.01 8.56 -15.95
C PRO A 300 -17.75 7.73 -16.29
N ALA A 301 -17.75 7.00 -17.41
CA ALA A 301 -16.57 6.26 -17.84
C ALA A 301 -15.37 7.16 -18.12
N THR A 302 -15.59 8.33 -18.72
CA THR A 302 -14.53 9.32 -18.97
C THR A 302 -13.93 9.82 -17.66
N MET A 303 -14.78 10.14 -16.68
CA MET A 303 -14.33 10.58 -15.36
C MET A 303 -13.55 9.48 -14.62
N ILE A 304 -14.02 8.23 -14.66
CA ILE A 304 -13.31 7.08 -14.05
C ILE A 304 -11.99 6.81 -14.79
N ALA A 305 -11.96 6.92 -16.11
CA ALA A 305 -10.74 6.71 -16.90
C ALA A 305 -9.65 7.72 -16.53
N VAL A 306 -9.99 9.00 -16.38
CA VAL A 306 -9.05 10.03 -15.93
C VAL A 306 -8.57 9.77 -14.51
N LEU A 307 -9.48 9.41 -13.60
CA LEU A 307 -9.16 9.07 -12.21
C LEU A 307 -8.21 7.86 -12.13
N TYR A 308 -8.48 6.79 -12.88
CA TYR A 308 -7.67 5.57 -12.89
C TYR A 308 -6.32 5.78 -13.56
N TYR A 309 -6.31 6.54 -14.66
CA TYR A 309 -5.07 6.98 -15.27
C TYR A 309 -4.22 7.72 -14.24
N PHE A 310 -4.80 8.68 -13.51
CA PHE A 310 -4.08 9.47 -12.52
C PHE A 310 -3.59 8.64 -11.32
N ASP A 311 -4.48 7.91 -10.64
CA ASP A 311 -4.13 7.14 -9.44
C ASP A 311 -3.10 6.06 -9.73
N HIS A 312 -3.26 5.32 -10.82
CA HIS A 312 -2.35 4.23 -11.18
C HIS A 312 -0.96 4.74 -11.58
N SER A 313 -0.95 5.84 -12.34
CA SER A 313 0.25 6.56 -12.74
C SER A 313 1.01 7.09 -11.52
N VAL A 314 0.35 7.85 -10.65
CA VAL A 314 0.96 8.46 -9.46
C VAL A 314 1.43 7.37 -8.48
N ALA A 315 0.65 6.31 -8.28
CA ALA A 315 1.08 5.19 -7.44
C ALA A 315 2.34 4.52 -8.00
N SER A 316 2.45 4.35 -9.33
CA SER A 316 3.66 3.82 -9.97
C SER A 316 4.87 4.74 -9.78
N GLN A 317 4.70 6.07 -9.91
CA GLN A 317 5.77 7.04 -9.63
C GLN A 317 6.18 7.10 -8.16
N LEU A 318 5.24 7.03 -7.23
CA LEU A 318 5.52 7.02 -5.80
C LEU A 318 6.23 5.73 -5.37
N ALA A 319 5.95 4.60 -6.03
CA ALA A 319 6.74 3.38 -5.86
C ALA A 319 8.16 3.48 -6.46
N GLN A 320 8.38 4.43 -7.38
CA GLN A 320 9.62 4.58 -8.15
C GLN A 320 10.37 5.89 -7.86
N GLN A 321 10.21 6.44 -6.65
CA GLN A 321 10.95 7.63 -6.25
C GLN A 321 12.46 7.43 -6.41
N LYS A 322 13.16 8.48 -6.83
CA LYS A 322 14.63 8.48 -6.97
C LYS A 322 15.34 8.13 -5.66
N GLU A 323 14.69 8.39 -4.52
CA GLU A 323 15.15 8.05 -3.17
C GLU A 323 15.41 6.55 -2.98
N PHE A 324 14.74 5.67 -3.73
CA PHE A 324 14.85 4.22 -3.61
C PHE A 324 15.94 3.57 -4.48
N ASN A 325 16.64 4.36 -5.32
CA ASN A 325 17.71 3.91 -6.21
C ASN A 325 17.36 2.61 -6.97
N LEU A 326 16.18 2.59 -7.61
CA LEU A 326 15.74 1.43 -8.38
C LEU A 326 16.66 1.19 -9.58
N LYS A 327 16.94 -0.09 -9.84
CA LYS A 327 17.91 -0.50 -10.88
C LYS A 327 17.25 -0.95 -12.18
N LYS A 328 15.98 -1.36 -12.16
CA LYS A 328 15.24 -1.77 -13.36
C LYS A 328 14.49 -0.60 -13.98
N LEU A 329 14.34 -0.63 -15.31
CA LEU A 329 13.64 0.42 -16.05
C LEU A 329 12.15 0.43 -15.71
N PRO A 330 11.52 1.60 -15.50
CA PRO A 330 10.09 1.71 -15.25
C PRO A 330 9.28 1.24 -16.47
N SER A 331 8.05 0.79 -16.23
CA SER A 331 7.08 0.41 -17.26
C SER A 331 5.76 1.06 -16.89
N TYR A 332 5.34 2.09 -17.62
CA TYR A 332 4.11 2.84 -17.32
C TYR A 332 3.00 2.52 -18.32
N HIS A 333 3.34 2.41 -19.61
CA HIS A 333 2.37 2.25 -20.68
C HIS A 333 1.72 0.87 -20.63
N TYR A 334 2.53 -0.15 -20.40
CA TYR A 334 2.07 -1.52 -20.31
C TYR A 334 1.21 -1.78 -19.06
N ASP A 335 1.52 -1.12 -17.94
CA ASP A 335 0.72 -1.24 -16.71
C ASP A 335 -0.66 -0.59 -16.88
N LEU A 336 -0.73 0.57 -17.56
CA LEU A 336 -2.00 1.21 -17.90
C LEU A 336 -2.84 0.34 -18.85
N LEU A 337 -2.21 -0.30 -19.83
CA LEU A 337 -2.87 -1.25 -20.72
C LEU A 337 -3.43 -2.45 -19.93
N LEU A 338 -2.64 -3.02 -19.03
CA LEU A 338 -3.07 -4.12 -18.18
C LEU A 338 -4.22 -3.71 -17.26
N LEU A 339 -4.19 -2.49 -16.72
CA LEU A 339 -5.30 -1.94 -15.92
C LEU A 339 -6.60 -1.90 -16.74
N GLY A 340 -6.56 -1.46 -18.01
CA GLY A 340 -7.72 -1.49 -18.90
C GLY A 340 -8.32 -2.90 -19.04
N PHE A 341 -7.48 -3.92 -19.22
CA PHE A 341 -7.93 -5.31 -19.27
C PHE A 341 -8.56 -5.78 -17.96
N LEU A 342 -7.96 -5.43 -16.81
CA LEU A 342 -8.50 -5.74 -15.49
C LEU A 342 -9.85 -5.07 -15.23
N VAL A 343 -10.04 -3.82 -15.69
CA VAL A 343 -11.31 -3.10 -15.56
C VAL A 343 -12.44 -3.80 -16.32
N ILE A 344 -12.18 -4.29 -17.54
CA ILE A 344 -13.17 -5.09 -18.29
C ILE A 344 -13.50 -6.36 -17.51
N LEU A 345 -12.49 -7.10 -17.07
CA LEU A 345 -12.68 -8.35 -16.35
C LEU A 345 -13.51 -8.14 -15.06
N CYS A 346 -13.20 -7.12 -14.27
CA CYS A 346 -13.98 -6.76 -13.08
C CYS A 346 -15.41 -6.35 -13.43
N GLY A 347 -15.60 -5.52 -14.47
CA GLY A 347 -16.91 -5.07 -14.92
C GLY A 347 -17.82 -6.21 -15.39
N LEU A 348 -17.27 -7.20 -16.10
CA LEU A 348 -18.01 -8.38 -16.55
C LEU A 348 -18.42 -9.30 -15.39
N ILE A 349 -17.58 -9.42 -14.37
CA ILE A 349 -17.88 -10.23 -13.16
C ILE A 349 -18.88 -9.50 -12.25
N GLY A 350 -18.96 -8.17 -12.31
CA GLY A 350 -19.79 -7.36 -11.40
C GLY A 350 -19.09 -6.97 -10.10
N ILE A 351 -17.76 -6.97 -10.09
CA ILE A 351 -16.94 -6.55 -8.95
C ILE A 351 -16.34 -5.17 -9.22
N PRO A 352 -16.14 -4.33 -8.18
CA PRO A 352 -15.59 -3.00 -8.37
C PRO A 352 -14.14 -3.11 -8.89
N PRO A 353 -13.72 -2.37 -9.93
CA PRO A 353 -12.37 -2.43 -10.44
C PRO A 353 -11.35 -1.94 -9.42
N SER A 354 -10.17 -2.53 -9.49
CA SER A 354 -9.04 -2.25 -8.62
C SER A 354 -8.05 -1.33 -9.34
N ASN A 355 -7.50 -0.33 -8.65
CA ASN A 355 -6.50 0.59 -9.19
C ASN A 355 -5.23 0.60 -8.31
N GLY A 356 -4.21 1.35 -8.73
CA GLY A 356 -2.96 1.45 -7.98
C GLY A 356 -3.16 2.24 -6.69
N VAL A 357 -2.88 1.64 -5.53
CA VAL A 357 -3.10 2.30 -4.24
C VAL A 357 -1.89 3.13 -3.84
N ILE A 358 -2.13 4.43 -3.66
CA ILE A 358 -1.10 5.45 -3.40
C ILE A 358 -0.33 5.22 -2.09
N PRO A 359 -0.95 5.00 -0.91
CA PRO A 359 -0.17 4.79 0.32
C PRO A 359 0.52 3.42 0.41
N GLN A 360 -0.10 2.38 -0.13
CA GLN A 360 0.39 1.00 0.02
C GLN A 360 1.62 0.71 -0.85
N SER A 361 1.69 1.25 -2.06
CA SER A 361 2.80 1.05 -2.99
C SER A 361 4.17 1.57 -2.48
N PRO A 362 4.30 2.80 -1.94
CA PRO A 362 5.54 3.27 -1.33
C PRO A 362 5.81 2.58 0.02
N MET A 363 4.79 2.18 0.79
CA MET A 363 5.00 1.37 2.01
C MET A 363 5.61 0.01 1.69
N HIS A 364 5.14 -0.64 0.63
CA HIS A 364 5.70 -1.90 0.14
C HIS A 364 7.16 -1.70 -0.29
N THR A 365 7.43 -0.65 -1.07
CA THR A 365 8.78 -0.30 -1.51
C THR A 365 9.72 0.00 -0.33
N LYS A 366 9.29 0.78 0.65
CA LYS A 366 10.03 1.06 1.89
C LYS A 366 10.31 -0.21 2.70
N SER A 367 9.31 -1.09 2.85
CA SER A 367 9.50 -2.36 3.58
C SER A 367 10.55 -3.25 2.91
N LEU A 368 10.57 -3.31 1.58
CA LEU A 368 11.57 -4.05 0.82
C LEU A 368 12.95 -3.40 0.86
N ALA A 369 13.03 -2.07 0.88
CA ALA A 369 14.28 -1.34 1.12
C ALA A 369 14.86 -1.67 2.51
N THR A 370 14.02 -1.61 3.56
CA THR A 370 14.48 -1.96 4.92
C THR A 370 14.93 -3.40 5.03
N LEU A 371 14.25 -4.34 4.38
CA LEU A 371 14.64 -5.75 4.34
C LEU A 371 16.01 -5.92 3.67
N LYS A 372 16.22 -5.26 2.52
CA LYS A 372 17.50 -5.34 1.80
C LYS A 372 18.64 -4.69 2.60
N HIS A 373 18.39 -3.54 3.21
CA HIS A 373 19.34 -2.87 4.08
C HIS A 373 19.73 -3.78 5.26
N GLN A 374 18.77 -4.41 5.94
CA GLN A 374 19.05 -5.37 7.01
C GLN A 374 19.84 -6.60 6.53
N LEU A 375 19.54 -7.13 5.34
CA LEU A 375 20.28 -8.25 4.76
C LEU A 375 21.74 -7.89 4.47
N LEU A 376 21.95 -6.71 3.87
CA LEU A 376 23.27 -6.16 3.58
C LEU A 376 24.06 -5.92 4.87
N ARG A 377 23.46 -5.25 5.85
CA ARG A 377 24.06 -4.99 7.16
C ARG A 377 24.50 -6.29 7.84
N ASN A 378 23.59 -7.27 7.99
CA ASN A 378 23.93 -8.54 8.65
C ASN A 378 25.10 -9.26 7.96
N LYS A 379 25.14 -9.26 6.62
CA LYS A 379 26.22 -9.91 5.89
C LYS A 379 27.54 -9.14 6.03
N LEU A 380 27.51 -7.81 5.88
CA LEU A 380 28.69 -6.95 6.07
C LEU A 380 29.23 -7.02 7.49
N GLU A 381 28.36 -6.99 8.49
CA GLU A 381 28.72 -7.11 9.90
C GLU A 381 29.34 -8.49 10.19
N SER A 382 28.78 -9.57 9.63
CA SER A 382 29.37 -10.90 9.77
C SER A 382 30.75 -11.00 9.10
N THR A 383 30.95 -10.31 7.97
CA THR A 383 32.25 -10.24 7.27
C THR A 383 33.24 -9.39 8.05
N ALA A 384 32.79 -8.25 8.57
CA ALA A 384 33.58 -7.34 9.41
C ALA A 384 34.10 -8.07 10.64
N ARG A 385 33.20 -8.70 11.41
CA ARG A 385 33.55 -9.47 12.61
C ARG A 385 34.52 -10.62 12.31
N LYS A 386 34.36 -11.32 11.17
CA LYS A 386 35.30 -12.36 10.71
C LYS A 386 36.69 -11.80 10.34
N CYS A 387 36.75 -10.57 9.82
CA CYS A 387 38.01 -9.91 9.50
C CYS A 387 38.70 -9.36 10.74
N THR A 388 37.95 -8.76 11.67
CA THR A 388 38.45 -8.30 12.97
C THR A 388 38.98 -9.48 13.79
N SER A 389 38.30 -10.63 13.80
CA SER A 389 38.80 -11.83 14.50
C SER A 389 40.09 -12.42 13.90
N LYS A 390 40.45 -12.03 12.68
CA LYS A 390 41.67 -12.46 11.98
C LYS A 390 42.78 -11.39 12.02
N ASN A 391 42.61 -10.31 12.79
CA ASN A 391 43.55 -9.17 12.86
C ASN A 391 43.90 -8.61 11.46
N ALA A 392 42.92 -8.50 10.57
CA ALA A 392 43.14 -7.99 9.21
C ALA A 392 43.33 -6.46 9.18
N ASN A 393 44.15 -5.96 8.25
CA ASN A 393 44.35 -4.53 8.04
C ASN A 393 43.08 -3.86 7.50
N LEU A 394 42.95 -2.54 7.73
CA LEU A 394 41.80 -1.74 7.29
C LEU A 394 41.53 -1.86 5.78
N SER A 395 42.58 -1.87 4.96
CA SER A 395 42.48 -2.05 3.50
C SER A 395 41.89 -3.42 3.11
N GLN A 396 42.20 -4.46 3.89
CA GLN A 396 41.71 -5.82 3.68
C GLN A 396 40.26 -5.97 4.15
N LEU A 397 39.88 -5.29 5.25
CA LEU A 397 38.50 -5.18 5.72
C LEU A 397 37.60 -4.54 4.64
N TYR A 398 38.00 -3.38 4.10
CA TYR A 398 37.22 -2.73 3.04
C TYR A 398 37.12 -3.58 1.77
N ARG A 399 38.18 -4.32 1.42
CA ARG A 399 38.19 -5.21 0.25
C ARG A 399 37.23 -6.39 0.43
N SER A 400 37.27 -7.05 1.59
CA SER A 400 36.38 -8.17 1.90
C SER A 400 34.92 -7.72 2.03
N MET A 401 34.67 -6.53 2.60
CA MET A 401 33.35 -5.91 2.61
C MET A 401 32.85 -5.60 1.21
N GLN A 402 33.71 -5.08 0.32
CA GLN A 402 33.34 -4.79 -1.06
C GLN A 402 33.09 -6.06 -1.87
N GLU A 403 33.84 -7.13 -1.63
CA GLU A 403 33.59 -8.46 -2.19
C GLU A 403 32.26 -9.04 -1.68
N ALA A 404 32.00 -8.97 -0.37
CA ALA A 404 30.73 -9.42 0.22
C ALA A 404 29.53 -8.61 -0.31
N TYR A 405 29.70 -7.31 -0.55
CA TYR A 405 28.72 -6.45 -1.19
C TYR A 405 28.48 -6.86 -2.65
N ASN A 406 29.55 -7.08 -3.43
CA ASN A 406 29.46 -7.52 -4.82
C ASN A 406 28.81 -8.90 -4.96
N GLU A 407 29.10 -9.84 -4.05
CA GLU A 407 28.46 -11.16 -4.03
C GLU A 407 26.93 -11.08 -3.83
N ILE A 408 26.47 -10.17 -2.97
CA ILE A 408 25.03 -9.93 -2.77
C ILE A 408 24.42 -9.30 -4.03
N GLN A 409 25.21 -8.51 -4.76
CA GLN A 409 24.81 -7.79 -5.97
C GLN A 409 24.66 -8.70 -7.22
N THR A 410 25.32 -9.86 -7.28
CA THR A 410 25.36 -10.74 -8.49
C THR A 410 24.39 -11.94 -8.45
N PRO A 411 23.74 -12.32 -9.59
CA PRO A 411 24.28 -12.28 -10.96
C PRO A 411 23.58 -11.35 -11.98
N LEU A 412 24.42 -10.60 -12.71
CA LEU A 412 24.46 -10.13 -14.13
C LEU A 412 23.16 -9.89 -14.95
N VAL A 413 23.00 -8.68 -15.52
CA VAL A 413 23.25 -8.32 -16.95
C VAL A 413 22.80 -6.86 -17.25
N TYR A 414 21.84 -6.27 -16.52
CA TYR A 414 21.36 -4.90 -16.78
C TYR A 414 21.14 -4.08 -15.49
N GLN A 415 22.21 -3.67 -14.81
CA GLN A 415 22.09 -2.69 -13.72
C GLN A 415 23.13 -1.59 -13.89
N LEU A 416 22.68 -0.32 -13.78
CA LEU A 416 23.57 0.83 -13.67
C LEU A 416 24.40 0.65 -12.38
N PRO A 417 25.74 0.68 -12.44
CA PRO A 417 26.57 0.32 -11.29
C PRO A 417 26.49 1.39 -10.20
N SER A 418 25.89 1.07 -9.05
CA SER A 418 25.96 1.85 -7.80
C SER A 418 27.35 1.75 -7.12
N THR A 419 28.42 1.66 -7.91
CA THR A 419 29.80 1.65 -7.39
C THR A 419 30.26 3.02 -6.88
N LEU A 420 29.45 4.07 -7.07
CA LEU A 420 29.83 5.45 -6.79
C LEU A 420 30.01 5.71 -5.28
N GLY A 421 29.11 5.21 -4.42
CA GLY A 421 29.13 5.51 -2.98
C GLY A 421 30.26 4.82 -2.22
N LEU A 422 30.39 3.50 -2.37
CA LEU A 422 31.40 2.71 -1.65
C LEU A 422 32.83 3.03 -2.12
N LYS A 423 33.03 3.36 -3.40
CA LYS A 423 34.36 3.76 -3.93
C LYS A 423 34.80 5.14 -3.43
N HIS A 424 33.88 6.12 -3.43
CA HIS A 424 34.20 7.47 -2.99
C HIS A 424 34.52 7.51 -1.49
N LEU A 425 33.79 6.72 -0.67
CA LEU A 425 34.05 6.61 0.77
C LEU A 425 35.31 5.79 1.09
N LYS A 426 35.57 4.72 0.34
CA LYS A 426 36.85 4.00 0.42
C LYS A 426 38.03 4.95 0.18
N GLU A 427 37.95 5.82 -0.82
CA GLU A 427 39.00 6.80 -1.10
C GLU A 427 39.11 7.89 -0.03
N SER A 428 37.99 8.40 0.51
CA SER A 428 38.04 9.43 1.56
C SER A 428 38.58 8.89 2.88
N THR A 429 38.17 7.69 3.30
CA THR A 429 38.60 7.10 4.58
C THR A 429 40.02 6.53 4.50
N ILE A 430 40.44 5.99 3.35
CA ILE A 430 41.85 5.62 3.12
C ILE A 430 42.75 6.86 3.14
N ARG A 431 42.32 7.99 2.57
CA ARG A 431 43.06 9.26 2.65
C ARG A 431 43.15 9.77 4.10
N LEU A 432 42.06 9.70 4.87
CA LEU A 432 42.07 10.09 6.29
C LEU A 432 42.96 9.18 7.15
N ALA A 433 42.92 7.86 6.93
CA ALA A 433 43.78 6.90 7.60
C ALA A 433 45.27 7.07 7.22
N SER A 434 45.55 7.51 5.99
CA SER A 434 46.90 7.84 5.52
C SER A 434 47.49 9.09 6.19
N SER A 435 46.66 10.09 6.50
CA SER A 435 47.11 11.29 7.24
C SER A 435 47.41 11.01 8.71
N THR A 436 46.83 9.97 9.30
CA THR A 436 47.01 9.58 10.71
C THR A 436 48.06 8.48 10.89
N GLY A 437 48.64 7.94 9.80
CA GLY A 437 49.69 6.91 9.85
C GLY A 437 49.23 5.52 10.31
N CYS A 438 47.92 5.23 10.26
CA CYS A 438 47.31 4.06 10.91
C CYS A 438 46.85 2.97 9.92
N ILE A 439 47.44 2.89 8.72
CA ILE A 439 47.02 1.95 7.66
C ILE A 439 47.34 0.48 8.02
N ASP A 440 48.43 0.26 8.77
CA ASP A 440 48.96 -1.07 9.08
C ASP A 440 48.65 -1.53 10.51
N ALA A 441 47.91 -0.74 11.29
CA ALA A 441 47.47 -1.14 12.62
C ALA A 441 46.29 -2.12 12.54
N PRO A 442 46.19 -3.10 13.46
CA PRO A 442 45.02 -3.97 13.55
C PRO A 442 43.77 -3.12 13.84
N VAL A 443 42.68 -3.41 13.14
CA VAL A 443 41.40 -2.70 13.29
C VAL A 443 40.86 -2.97 14.70
N ASP A 444 40.93 -1.96 15.57
CA ASP A 444 40.34 -1.98 16.92
C ASP A 444 39.00 -1.23 16.94
N GLY A 445 38.14 -1.54 17.91
CA GLY A 445 36.79 -0.97 18.04
C GLY A 445 36.76 0.55 18.30
N THR A 446 37.92 1.15 18.55
CA THR A 446 38.12 2.60 18.70
C THR A 446 38.36 3.33 17.37
N ILE A 447 38.75 2.62 16.30
CA ILE A 447 39.10 3.17 14.99
C ILE A 447 37.97 2.94 13.95
N PHE A 448 37.23 1.84 14.10
CA PHE A 448 36.11 1.49 13.21
C PHE A 448 34.95 0.91 14.02
N ASP A 449 33.93 1.73 14.26
CA ASP A 449 32.72 1.25 14.94
C ASP A 449 31.82 0.55 13.91
N VAL A 450 31.91 -0.79 13.90
CA VAL A 450 31.29 -1.68 12.91
C VAL A 450 29.79 -1.37 12.72
N ASP A 451 29.08 -1.06 13.80
CA ASP A 451 27.64 -0.82 13.73
C ASP A 451 27.29 0.55 13.14
N LYS A 452 28.08 1.58 13.42
CA LYS A 452 27.77 2.97 13.04
C LYS A 452 28.22 3.27 11.60
N GLU A 453 29.41 2.82 11.23
CA GLU A 453 29.96 3.08 9.90
C GLU A 453 29.28 2.25 8.80
N ILE A 454 28.86 1.01 9.10
CA ILE A 454 28.11 0.18 8.14
C ILE A 454 26.76 0.83 7.79
N ASP A 455 26.08 1.45 8.77
CA ASP A 455 24.80 2.12 8.53
C ASP A 455 24.97 3.37 7.63
N GLU A 456 26.07 4.13 7.77
CA GLU A 456 26.39 5.28 6.90
C GLU A 456 26.83 4.86 5.48
N LEU A 457 27.45 3.69 5.35
CA LEU A 457 27.97 3.16 4.07
C LEU A 457 26.89 2.56 3.16
N LEU A 458 25.72 2.20 3.70
CA LEU A 458 24.72 1.41 2.98
C LEU A 458 23.72 2.27 2.21
N PRO A 459 23.75 2.27 0.85
CA PRO A 459 22.72 2.96 0.09
C PRO A 459 21.36 2.27 0.30
N VAL A 460 20.31 3.09 0.39
CA VAL A 460 18.92 2.59 0.36
C VAL A 460 18.66 2.07 -1.06
N GLU A 461 18.63 0.75 -1.20
CA GLU A 461 18.28 0.07 -2.44
C GLU A 461 17.13 -0.91 -2.17
N VAL A 462 16.21 -1.02 -3.14
CA VAL A 462 15.09 -1.96 -3.08
C VAL A 462 15.42 -3.24 -3.82
N LYS A 463 14.96 -4.38 -3.30
CA LYS A 463 14.95 -5.65 -4.04
C LYS A 463 13.61 -5.81 -4.75
N GLU A 464 13.59 -5.53 -6.05
CA GLU A 464 12.38 -5.72 -6.87
C GLU A 464 12.09 -7.21 -7.04
N GLN A 465 10.91 -7.64 -6.57
CA GLN A 465 10.43 -9.02 -6.62
C GLN A 465 8.92 -9.08 -6.83
N ARG A 466 8.44 -10.16 -7.47
CA ARG A 466 7.01 -10.42 -7.73
C ARG A 466 6.33 -11.25 -6.65
N LEU A 467 7.12 -12.03 -5.91
CA LEU A 467 6.62 -13.01 -4.97
C LEU A 467 5.87 -12.36 -3.80
N SER A 468 6.27 -11.17 -3.34
CA SER A 468 5.55 -10.50 -2.26
C SER A 468 4.12 -10.13 -2.64
N ASN A 469 3.94 -9.52 -3.81
CA ASN A 469 2.62 -9.13 -4.29
C ASN A 469 1.74 -10.35 -4.54
N LEU A 470 2.29 -11.42 -5.10
CA LEU A 470 1.54 -12.66 -5.30
C LEU A 470 1.10 -13.26 -3.95
N LEU A 471 2.02 -13.39 -2.99
CA LEU A 471 1.71 -13.94 -1.67
C LEU A 471 0.68 -13.09 -0.94
N GLN A 472 0.82 -11.77 -0.97
CA GLN A 472 -0.15 -10.85 -0.38
C GLN A 472 -1.52 -10.99 -1.05
N ALA A 473 -1.61 -11.00 -2.38
CA ALA A 473 -2.87 -11.13 -3.09
C ALA A 473 -3.54 -12.49 -2.84
N LEU A 474 -2.75 -13.58 -2.75
CA LEU A 474 -3.25 -14.90 -2.34
C LEU A 474 -3.74 -14.90 -0.90
N MET A 475 -3.06 -14.23 0.03
CA MET A 475 -3.51 -14.09 1.42
C MET A 475 -4.81 -13.27 1.50
N VAL A 476 -4.97 -12.22 0.69
CA VAL A 476 -6.24 -11.46 0.58
C VAL A 476 -7.35 -12.36 0.04
N GLY A 477 -7.07 -13.20 -0.97
CA GLY A 477 -8.01 -14.22 -1.45
C GLY A 477 -8.37 -15.23 -0.35
N GLY A 478 -7.40 -15.69 0.44
CA GLY A 478 -7.62 -16.57 1.59
C GLY A 478 -8.50 -15.94 2.66
N ARG A 479 -8.49 -14.60 2.82
CA ARG A 479 -9.41 -13.90 3.73
C ARG A 479 -10.87 -13.98 3.29
N VAL A 480 -11.15 -14.06 1.99
CA VAL A 480 -12.52 -14.28 1.51
C VAL A 480 -13.05 -15.62 2.02
N ALA A 481 -12.20 -16.66 2.07
CA ALA A 481 -12.56 -17.93 2.70
C ALA A 481 -12.66 -17.81 4.25
N ALA A 482 -11.83 -16.97 4.87
CA ALA A 482 -11.85 -16.69 6.31
C ALA A 482 -12.88 -15.62 6.74
N MET A 483 -13.90 -15.32 5.92
CA MET A 483 -14.95 -14.34 6.24
C MET A 483 -15.61 -14.53 7.62
N PRO A 484 -15.86 -15.77 8.12
CA PRO A 484 -16.43 -15.96 9.46
C PRO A 484 -15.56 -15.39 10.59
N LEU A 485 -14.24 -15.30 10.38
CA LEU A 485 -13.31 -14.68 11.32
C LEU A 485 -13.31 -13.15 11.18
N LEU A 486 -13.48 -12.62 9.97
CA LEU A 486 -13.56 -11.17 9.75
C LEU A 486 -14.81 -10.53 10.36
N LYS A 487 -15.94 -11.26 10.37
CA LYS A 487 -17.18 -10.84 11.05
C LYS A 487 -17.02 -10.64 12.55
N LYS A 488 -15.95 -11.16 13.15
CA LYS A 488 -15.65 -10.99 14.58
C LYS A 488 -15.00 -9.65 14.88
N ILE A 489 -14.49 -8.94 13.87
CA ILE A 489 -13.84 -7.64 14.06
C ILE A 489 -14.90 -6.54 14.21
N PRO A 490 -14.88 -5.74 15.29
CA PRO A 490 -15.76 -4.58 15.44
C PRO A 490 -15.45 -3.50 14.40
N THR A 491 -16.49 -2.85 13.89
CA THR A 491 -16.34 -1.71 12.96
C THR A 491 -15.56 -0.56 13.59
N ALA A 492 -15.73 -0.33 14.89
CA ALA A 492 -15.01 0.68 15.67
C ALA A 492 -13.47 0.53 15.61
N VAL A 493 -12.97 -0.71 15.59
CA VAL A 493 -11.52 -0.99 15.48
C VAL A 493 -11.03 -0.59 14.09
N LEU A 494 -11.84 -0.77 13.04
CA LEU A 494 -11.49 -0.34 11.69
C LEU A 494 -11.37 1.19 11.60
N TRP A 495 -12.28 1.95 12.22
CA TRP A 495 -12.20 3.41 12.24
C TRP A 495 -10.95 3.94 12.94
N GLY A 496 -10.56 3.31 14.06
CA GLY A 496 -9.28 3.61 14.73
C GLY A 496 -8.07 3.34 13.84
N TYR A 497 -8.16 2.33 12.98
CA TYR A 497 -7.12 2.00 12.01
C TYR A 497 -7.04 3.04 10.88
N PHE A 498 -8.15 3.59 10.40
CA PHE A 498 -8.11 4.72 9.44
C PHE A 498 -7.44 5.95 10.02
N ALA A 499 -7.77 6.31 11.26
CA ALA A 499 -7.09 7.40 11.96
C ALA A 499 -5.58 7.12 12.09
N PHE A 500 -5.21 5.87 12.38
CA PHE A 500 -3.80 5.47 12.43
C PHE A 500 -3.11 5.62 11.07
N MET A 501 -3.69 5.10 9.98
CA MET A 501 -3.12 5.24 8.64
C MET A 501 -2.98 6.69 8.20
N ALA A 502 -3.98 7.52 8.49
CA ALA A 502 -3.94 8.96 8.23
C ALA A 502 -2.73 9.57 8.94
N PHE A 503 -2.57 9.31 10.24
CA PHE A 503 -1.42 9.79 11.01
C PHE A 503 -0.10 9.19 10.52
N GLU A 504 -0.11 7.94 10.05
CA GLU A 504 1.07 7.24 9.54
C GLU A 504 1.63 7.89 8.27
N SER A 505 0.75 8.44 7.44
CA SER A 505 1.07 9.04 6.15
C SER A 505 1.63 10.47 6.22
N LEU A 506 1.55 11.13 7.39
CA LEU A 506 2.03 12.52 7.56
C LEU A 506 3.57 12.64 7.67
N PRO A 507 4.29 11.80 8.46
CA PRO A 507 5.75 11.88 8.56
C PRO A 507 6.45 11.49 7.25
N GLY A 508 7.38 12.33 6.79
CA GLY A 508 8.06 12.16 5.50
C GLY A 508 7.40 12.90 4.33
N ASN A 509 6.30 13.61 4.57
CA ASN A 509 5.75 14.58 3.63
C ASN A 509 6.35 15.97 3.93
N GLN A 510 7.24 16.47 3.06
CA GLN A 510 7.92 17.76 3.30
C GLN A 510 6.92 18.92 3.35
N PHE A 511 5.83 18.85 2.59
CA PHE A 511 4.77 19.86 2.65
C PHE A 511 4.10 19.91 4.03
N TRP A 512 3.81 18.76 4.65
CA TRP A 512 3.30 18.70 6.01
C TRP A 512 4.32 19.23 7.04
N GLU A 513 5.60 18.88 6.89
CA GLU A 513 6.67 19.40 7.74
C GLU A 513 6.81 20.92 7.63
N ARG A 514 6.66 21.49 6.43
CA ARG A 514 6.63 22.94 6.20
C ARG A 514 5.40 23.61 6.83
N ILE A 515 4.23 22.99 6.77
CA ILE A 515 3.03 23.47 7.48
C ILE A 515 3.31 23.50 8.99
N LEU A 516 3.91 22.46 9.57
CA LEU A 516 4.29 22.45 10.99
C LEU A 516 5.29 23.54 11.34
N LEU A 517 6.26 23.82 10.46
CA LEU A 517 7.22 24.91 10.65
C LEU A 517 6.56 26.29 10.66
N LEU A 518 5.47 26.49 9.90
CA LEU A 518 4.70 27.73 9.92
C LEU A 518 4.13 28.00 11.32
N PHE A 519 3.57 26.96 11.96
CA PHE A 519 3.02 27.02 13.32
C PHE A 519 4.07 26.91 14.43
N THR A 520 5.34 26.69 14.09
CA THR A 520 6.44 26.63 15.06
C THR A 520 7.01 28.03 15.31
N ALA A 521 7.25 28.35 16.58
CA ALA A 521 7.83 29.63 17.00
C ALA A 521 9.19 29.89 16.31
N PRO A 522 9.49 31.12 15.85
CA PRO A 522 10.73 31.45 15.13
C PRO A 522 12.00 31.04 15.87
N SER A 523 12.02 31.17 17.20
CA SER A 523 13.13 30.77 18.07
C SER A 523 13.38 29.26 18.13
N ARG A 524 12.51 28.41 17.59
CA ARG A 524 12.72 26.95 17.53
C ARG A 524 12.95 26.44 16.10
N ARG A 525 12.75 27.28 15.08
CA ARG A 525 12.86 26.90 13.66
C ARG A 525 14.26 26.41 13.29
N TYR A 526 15.33 27.00 13.86
CA TYR A 526 16.70 26.60 13.55
C TYR A 526 17.04 25.16 13.98
N LYS A 527 16.49 24.67 15.11
CA LYS A 527 16.68 23.28 15.55
C LYS A 527 15.99 22.28 14.63
N TYR A 528 14.82 22.64 14.09
CA TYR A 528 14.07 21.78 13.18
C TYR A 528 14.62 21.80 11.76
N ALA A 529 15.09 22.95 11.25
CA ALA A 529 15.73 23.05 9.95
C ALA A 529 17.00 22.19 9.86
N PHE A 530 17.83 22.20 10.91
CA PHE A 530 19.03 21.37 11.00
C PHE A 530 18.72 19.87 11.06
N SER A 531 17.64 19.47 11.75
CA SER A 531 17.17 18.07 11.81
C SER A 531 16.59 17.55 10.48
N LEU A 532 16.18 18.44 9.58
CA LEU A 532 15.51 18.11 8.32
C LEU A 532 16.45 18.16 7.11
N GLY A 533 17.74 18.46 7.30
CA GLY A 533 18.73 18.51 6.21
C GLY A 533 18.47 19.61 5.17
N ILE A 534 17.72 20.64 5.53
CA ILE A 534 17.53 21.83 4.70
C ILE A 534 18.70 22.77 5.03
N SER A 535 19.85 22.53 4.39
CA SER A 535 20.99 23.46 4.39
C SER A 535 20.76 24.58 3.39
#